data_AF-A0A0F2QLJ7-F1
#
_entry.id   AF-A0A0F2QLJ7-F1
#
_cell.length_a   1.000
_cell.length_b   1.000
_cell.length_c   1.000
_cell.angle_alpha   90.00
_cell.angle_beta   90.00
_cell.angle_gamma   90.00
#
_symmetry.space_group_name_H-M   'P 1'
#
loop_
_entity.id
_entity.type
_entity.pdbx_description
1 polymer ?
#
loop_
_entity_poly.entity_id
_entity_poly.type
_entity_poly.pdbx_seq_one_letter_code
_entity_poly.pdbx_strand_id
1 'polypeptide(L)'
;MAVSQHFIAWICEEKRLLDPWFLYFWLQLHKAFFERMAVGSTIKTIGLPLFKRLTIDFPSLPEQRRIAEILQTWDEAIAKLEAIRAAKERRRKGILQELLGIDRSFPNHWDIKSLGEIGERVRRTNDGGDHPVMTISAKSGFLMQSDKFARDMAGSSVDRYTLLLEGEFAYNKGNSKTAPYGCIFPLDHPSAVIPFVYFCFKLDESLHHPFYVHLFAGGALHHQLSRLINSGVRNDGLLNLYADDFFGCEVPVPPFKEQEQIAKAITAANDEITLLDAEIAALQCQKRGLMQKLLTGEWRVKDEVVRNG
;
A
#
# COMPACT_ATOMS: atom_id res chain seq x y z
N MET A 1 20.50 33.39 3.86
CA MET A 1 19.72 32.37 4.59
C MET A 1 20.69 31.68 5.54
N ALA A 2 20.44 31.66 6.85
CA ALA A 2 21.29 30.92 7.80
C ALA A 2 20.87 29.45 7.78
N VAL A 3 21.82 28.54 7.61
CA VAL A 3 21.60 27.08 7.64
C VAL A 3 22.17 26.50 8.92
N SER A 4 21.57 25.43 9.44
CA SER A 4 22.11 24.74 10.62
C SER A 4 23.47 24.11 10.32
N GLN A 5 24.26 23.85 11.36
CA GLN A 5 25.59 23.21 11.27
C GLN A 5 25.59 21.81 10.63
N HIS A 6 24.42 21.22 10.39
CA HIS A 6 24.24 19.93 9.74
C HIS A 6 24.07 20.03 8.22
N PHE A 7 24.02 21.25 7.66
CA PHE A 7 23.95 21.48 6.22
C PHE A 7 25.27 22.02 5.68
N ILE A 8 25.67 21.54 4.52
CA ILE A 8 26.72 22.14 3.70
C ILE A 8 26.03 22.94 2.60
N ALA A 9 26.22 24.25 2.61
CA ALA A 9 25.77 25.11 1.52
C ALA A 9 26.87 25.19 0.45
N TRP A 10 26.52 24.89 -0.80
CA TRP A 10 27.42 25.01 -1.94
C TRP A 10 26.97 26.15 -2.84
N ILE A 11 27.87 27.09 -3.15
CA ILE A 11 27.59 28.19 -4.06
C ILE A 11 28.13 27.79 -5.45
N CYS A 12 27.21 27.58 -6.39
CA CYS A 12 27.53 27.40 -7.80
C CYS A 12 27.58 28.79 -8.45
N GLU A 13 28.75 29.19 -8.95
CA GLU A 13 28.94 30.48 -9.63
C GLU A 13 29.16 30.23 -11.13
N GLU A 14 28.66 31.09 -12.02
CA GLU A 14 28.91 30.98 -13.47
C GLU A 14 30.41 31.02 -13.80
N LYS A 15 31.20 31.80 -13.05
CA LYS A 15 32.67 31.81 -13.16
C LYS A 15 33.32 30.47 -12.84
N ARG A 16 32.62 29.58 -12.13
CA ARG A 16 33.04 28.22 -11.79
C ARG A 16 32.46 27.17 -12.74
N LEU A 17 31.76 27.60 -13.79
CA LEU A 17 31.22 26.75 -14.87
C LEU A 17 30.38 25.55 -14.38
N LEU A 18 29.66 25.72 -13.27
CA LEU A 18 28.87 24.65 -12.65
C LEU A 18 27.40 25.07 -12.52
N ASP A 19 26.52 24.29 -13.13
CA ASP A 19 25.07 24.45 -12.99
C ASP A 19 24.58 23.81 -11.67
N PRO A 20 23.76 24.51 -10.86
CA PRO A 20 23.30 24.00 -9.57
C PRO A 20 22.38 22.78 -9.68
N TRP A 21 21.57 22.69 -10.74
CA TRP A 21 20.66 21.56 -10.96
C TRP A 21 21.42 20.33 -11.46
N PHE A 22 22.42 20.53 -12.32
CA PHE A 22 23.36 19.47 -12.67
C PHE A 22 24.04 18.90 -11.42
N LEU A 23 24.59 19.76 -10.55
CA LEU A 23 25.20 19.32 -9.29
C LEU A 23 24.19 18.59 -8.40
N TYR A 24 22.96 19.08 -8.30
CA TYR A 24 21.88 18.43 -7.55
C TYR A 24 21.64 16.99 -8.04
N PHE A 25 21.46 16.79 -9.34
CA PHE A 25 21.23 15.46 -9.90
C PHE A 25 22.44 14.55 -9.78
N TRP A 26 23.64 15.10 -9.96
CA TRP A 26 24.88 14.36 -9.71
C TRP A 26 24.94 13.86 -8.26
N LEU A 27 24.68 14.73 -7.28
CA LEU A 27 24.65 14.35 -5.87
C LEU A 27 23.59 13.28 -5.57
N GLN A 28 22.41 13.36 -6.21
CA GLN A 28 21.38 12.34 -6.10
C GLN A 28 21.82 10.98 -6.64
N LEU A 29 22.46 10.95 -7.81
CA LEU A 29 22.99 9.72 -8.41
C LEU A 29 24.00 9.05 -7.48
N HIS A 30 24.85 9.85 -6.82
CA HIS A 30 25.88 9.38 -5.91
C HIS A 30 25.43 9.23 -4.45
N LYS A 31 24.13 9.32 -4.16
CA LYS A 31 23.58 9.19 -2.79
C LYS A 31 24.08 7.94 -2.05
N ALA A 32 24.07 6.78 -2.70
CA ALA A 32 24.53 5.53 -2.07
C ALA A 32 26.03 5.56 -1.73
N PHE A 33 26.85 6.27 -2.50
CA PHE A 33 28.26 6.50 -2.17
C PHE A 33 28.38 7.36 -0.90
N PHE A 34 27.62 8.44 -0.82
CA PHE A 34 27.60 9.31 0.35
C PHE A 34 27.10 8.60 1.62
N GLU A 35 26.06 7.77 1.51
CA GLU A 35 25.55 6.98 2.63
C GLU A 35 26.57 5.97 3.19
N ARG A 36 27.44 5.41 2.32
CA ARG A 36 28.54 4.53 2.73
C ARG A 36 29.69 5.28 3.40
N MET A 37 29.91 6.54 3.01
CA MET A 37 30.97 7.39 3.57
C MET A 37 30.56 8.07 4.88
N ALA A 38 29.26 8.06 5.21
CA ALA A 38 28.78 8.69 6.42
C ALA A 38 29.21 7.90 7.68
N VAL A 39 29.72 8.62 8.67
CA VAL A 39 30.24 8.06 9.93
C VAL A 39 29.28 8.36 11.07
N GLY A 40 29.15 7.43 12.02
CA GLY A 40 28.29 7.56 13.20
C GLY A 40 27.13 6.57 13.22
N SER A 41 26.69 6.17 14.42
CA SER A 41 25.60 5.22 14.63
C SER A 41 24.24 5.90 14.72
N THR A 42 24.10 6.89 15.61
CA THR A 42 22.82 7.60 15.85
C THR A 42 22.61 8.76 14.87
N ILE A 43 23.66 9.51 14.56
CA ILE A 43 23.64 10.61 13.58
C ILE A 43 24.77 10.37 12.60
N LYS A 44 24.41 10.01 11.38
CA LYS A 44 25.36 9.81 10.28
C LYS A 44 25.81 11.17 9.76
N THR A 45 27.11 11.41 9.73
CA THR A 45 27.71 12.68 9.30
C THR A 45 28.74 12.44 8.21
N ILE A 46 28.77 13.31 7.21
CA ILE A 46 29.80 13.33 6.16
C ILE A 46 30.67 14.58 6.39
N GLY A 47 31.97 14.37 6.60
CA GLY A 47 32.89 15.47 6.86
C GLY A 47 33.16 16.32 5.60
N LEU A 48 33.29 17.63 5.80
CA LEU A 48 33.68 18.58 4.76
C LEU A 48 34.95 18.19 3.97
N PRO A 49 35.98 17.54 4.56
CA PRO A 49 37.15 17.09 3.80
C PRO A 49 36.83 16.15 2.63
N LEU A 50 35.76 15.34 2.72
CA LEU A 50 35.33 14.48 1.61
C LEU A 50 34.89 15.33 0.41
N PHE A 51 34.03 16.32 0.65
CA PHE A 51 33.50 17.20 -0.40
C PHE A 51 34.59 18.05 -1.06
N LYS A 52 35.64 18.42 -0.32
CA LYS A 52 36.80 19.14 -0.90
C LYS A 52 37.64 18.30 -1.87
N ARG A 53 37.58 16.97 -1.76
CA ARG A 53 38.32 16.02 -2.62
C ARG A 53 37.45 15.36 -3.66
N LEU A 54 36.16 15.70 -3.69
CA LEU A 54 35.19 15.11 -4.59
C LEU A 54 35.53 15.47 -6.03
N THR A 55 35.66 14.47 -6.88
CA THR A 55 35.81 14.62 -8.33
C THR A 55 34.46 14.38 -8.99
N ILE A 56 34.05 15.27 -9.87
CA ILE A 56 32.81 15.17 -10.64
C ILE A 56 33.14 15.14 -12.13
N ASP A 57 32.38 14.36 -12.90
CA ASP A 57 32.41 14.45 -14.36
C ASP A 57 31.86 15.83 -14.74
N PHE A 58 32.66 16.59 -15.49
CA PHE A 58 32.46 18.02 -15.67
C PHE A 58 32.25 18.37 -17.15
N PRO A 59 31.04 18.16 -17.70
CA PRO A 59 30.71 18.54 -19.07
C PRO A 59 30.65 20.07 -19.24
N SER A 60 30.51 20.54 -20.48
CA SER A 60 30.38 21.97 -20.78
C SER A 60 29.17 22.58 -20.03
N LEU A 61 29.23 23.85 -19.66
CA LEU A 61 28.09 24.51 -18.98
C LEU A 61 26.77 24.41 -19.79
N PRO A 62 26.77 24.55 -21.13
CA PRO A 62 25.57 24.29 -21.94
C PRO A 62 25.06 22.85 -21.80
N GLU A 63 25.93 21.84 -21.85
CA GLU A 63 25.54 20.44 -21.68
C GLU A 63 25.00 20.18 -20.26
N GLN A 64 25.61 20.75 -19.21
CA GLN A 64 25.12 20.65 -17.84
C GLN A 64 23.69 21.19 -17.71
N ARG A 65 23.42 22.39 -18.24
CA ARG A 65 22.08 23.01 -18.25
C ARG A 65 21.09 22.12 -18.99
N ARG A 66 21.50 21.57 -20.14
CA ARG A 66 20.61 20.71 -20.93
C ARG A 66 20.28 19.40 -20.23
N ILE A 67 21.26 18.76 -19.60
CA ILE A 67 21.04 17.56 -18.77
C ILE A 67 20.10 17.89 -17.61
N ALA A 68 20.33 19.02 -16.92
CA ALA A 68 19.48 19.47 -15.83
C ALA A 68 18.03 19.68 -16.28
N GLU A 69 17.80 20.41 -17.37
CA GLU A 69 16.46 20.64 -17.95
C GLU A 69 15.71 19.34 -18.26
N ILE A 70 16.41 18.38 -18.88
CA ILE A 70 15.84 17.07 -19.18
C ILE A 70 15.40 16.42 -17.85
N LEU A 71 16.30 16.30 -16.87
CA LEU A 71 16.01 15.61 -15.62
C LEU A 71 14.95 16.33 -14.76
N GLN A 72 14.87 17.67 -14.82
CA GLN A 72 13.80 18.45 -14.21
C GLN A 72 12.45 18.16 -14.86
N THR A 73 12.40 18.03 -16.19
CA THR A 73 11.16 17.66 -16.89
C THR A 73 10.60 16.33 -16.40
N TRP A 74 11.48 15.36 -16.12
CA TRP A 74 11.08 14.08 -15.51
C TRP A 74 10.56 14.25 -14.09
N ASP A 75 11.23 15.06 -13.25
CA ASP A 75 10.74 15.35 -11.90
C ASP A 75 9.37 16.03 -11.91
N GLU A 76 9.15 16.98 -12.81
CA GLU A 76 7.85 17.64 -12.95
C GLU A 76 6.74 16.67 -13.38
N ALA A 77 7.03 15.75 -14.30
CA ALA A 77 6.09 14.72 -14.72
C ALA A 77 5.71 13.79 -13.55
N ILE A 78 6.71 13.32 -12.80
CA ILE A 78 6.50 12.45 -11.62
C ILE A 78 5.70 13.20 -10.55
N ALA A 79 6.06 14.46 -10.25
CA ALA A 79 5.35 15.27 -9.26
C ALA A 79 3.88 15.53 -9.64
N LYS A 80 3.59 15.74 -10.94
CA LYS A 80 2.22 15.86 -11.44
C LYS A 80 1.42 14.58 -11.23
N LEU A 81 2.00 13.42 -11.55
CA LEU A 81 1.34 12.13 -11.33
C LEU A 81 1.13 11.84 -9.84
N GLU A 82 2.10 12.13 -8.99
CA GLU A 82 1.96 12.01 -7.52
C GLU A 82 0.83 12.90 -6.98
N ALA A 83 0.69 14.12 -7.51
CA ALA A 83 -0.40 15.02 -7.16
C ALA A 83 -1.78 14.48 -7.63
N ILE A 84 -1.86 13.94 -8.85
CA ILE A 84 -3.06 13.29 -9.38
C ILE A 84 -3.43 12.09 -8.49
N ARG A 85 -2.47 11.21 -8.22
CA ARG A 85 -2.65 10.06 -7.33
C ARG A 85 -3.18 10.46 -5.96
N ALA A 86 -2.60 11.50 -5.34
CA ALA A 86 -3.06 12.01 -4.05
C ALA A 86 -4.49 12.58 -4.13
N ALA A 87 -4.89 13.18 -5.26
CA ALA A 87 -6.27 13.63 -5.47
C ALA A 87 -7.24 12.46 -5.64
N LYS A 88 -6.85 11.41 -6.36
CA LYS A 88 -7.65 10.18 -6.54
C LYS A 88 -7.84 9.44 -5.23
N GLU A 89 -6.78 9.31 -4.41
CA GLU A 89 -6.87 8.69 -3.09
C GLU A 89 -7.81 9.46 -2.15
N ARG A 90 -7.78 10.79 -2.18
CA ARG A 90 -8.75 11.62 -1.41
C ARG A 90 -10.19 11.37 -1.86
N ARG A 91 -10.44 11.32 -3.17
CA ARG A 91 -11.77 11.03 -3.71
C ARG A 91 -12.25 9.63 -3.30
N ARG A 92 -11.38 8.62 -3.44
CA ARG A 92 -11.67 7.25 -3.04
C ARG A 92 -12.03 7.16 -1.56
N LYS A 93 -11.26 7.82 -0.69
CA LYS A 93 -11.56 7.90 0.74
C LYS A 93 -12.93 8.54 1.00
N GLY A 94 -13.31 9.57 0.25
CA GLY A 94 -14.64 10.19 0.34
C GLY A 94 -15.77 9.21 0.00
N ILE A 95 -15.66 8.49 -1.13
CA ILE A 95 -16.64 7.45 -1.51
C ILE A 95 -16.74 6.38 -0.43
N LEU A 96 -15.62 5.95 0.14
CA LEU A 96 -15.61 4.97 1.22
C LEU A 96 -16.28 5.51 2.48
N GLN A 97 -16.06 6.77 2.85
CA GLN A 97 -16.73 7.39 3.98
C GLN A 97 -18.26 7.46 3.78
N GLU A 98 -18.72 7.76 2.56
CA GLU A 98 -20.15 7.72 2.22
C GLU A 98 -20.71 6.29 2.34
N LEU A 99 -19.96 5.28 1.86
CA LEU A 99 -20.33 3.87 2.01
C LEU A 99 -20.47 3.43 3.48
N LEU A 100 -19.62 3.96 4.36
CA LEU A 100 -19.64 3.64 5.80
C LEU A 100 -20.69 4.44 6.59
N GLY A 101 -21.35 5.39 5.94
CA GLY A 101 -22.30 6.32 6.56
C GLY A 101 -21.61 7.42 7.36
N ILE A 102 -22.22 8.61 7.40
CA ILE A 102 -21.78 9.70 8.28
C ILE A 102 -22.26 9.39 9.69
N ASP A 103 -21.33 9.21 10.64
CA ASP A 103 -21.65 8.73 12.00
C ASP A 103 -22.51 7.45 12.01
N ARG A 104 -22.37 6.61 10.98
CA ARG A 104 -23.17 5.39 10.75
C ARG A 104 -24.66 5.65 10.48
N SER A 105 -24.98 6.86 10.07
CA SER A 105 -26.27 7.18 9.46
C SER A 105 -26.22 6.82 7.98
N PHE A 106 -27.18 6.01 7.56
CA PHE A 106 -27.36 5.56 6.18
C PHE A 106 -28.65 6.15 5.60
N PRO A 107 -28.80 6.19 4.27
CA PRO A 107 -30.07 6.55 3.66
C PRO A 107 -31.23 5.70 4.22
N ASN A 108 -32.38 6.31 4.47
CA ASN A 108 -33.53 5.62 5.08
C ASN A 108 -34.06 4.43 4.25
N HIS A 109 -33.73 4.37 2.96
CA HIS A 109 -34.12 3.26 2.08
C HIS A 109 -33.13 2.10 2.10
N TRP A 110 -32.05 2.19 2.88
CA TRP A 110 -31.13 1.08 3.13
C TRP A 110 -31.59 0.30 4.35
N ASP A 111 -31.69 -1.02 4.20
CA ASP A 111 -31.88 -1.89 5.35
C ASP A 111 -30.59 -1.97 6.15
N ILE A 112 -30.71 -2.15 7.47
CA ILE A 112 -29.60 -2.50 8.35
C ILE A 112 -29.87 -3.92 8.86
N LYS A 113 -28.91 -4.82 8.65
CA LYS A 113 -29.03 -6.23 9.02
C LYS A 113 -27.77 -6.72 9.70
N SER A 114 -27.89 -7.69 10.59
CA SER A 114 -26.75 -8.39 11.17
C SER A 114 -26.05 -9.28 10.13
N LEU A 115 -24.77 -9.59 10.34
CA LEU A 115 -24.03 -10.52 9.48
C LEU A 115 -24.70 -11.90 9.39
N GLY A 116 -25.35 -12.36 10.46
CA GLY A 116 -26.10 -13.62 10.48
C GLY A 116 -27.42 -13.60 9.70
N GLU A 117 -27.95 -12.41 9.36
CA GLU A 117 -29.16 -12.24 8.54
C GLU A 117 -28.85 -12.12 7.03
N ILE A 118 -27.59 -11.89 6.67
CA ILE A 118 -27.16 -11.68 5.28
C ILE A 118 -26.22 -12.78 4.75
N GLY A 119 -26.06 -13.84 5.54
CA GLY A 119 -25.16 -14.93 5.23
C GLY A 119 -25.18 -16.01 6.30
N GLU A 120 -24.45 -17.09 6.03
CA GLU A 120 -24.35 -18.24 6.93
C GLU A 120 -22.92 -18.49 7.36
N ARG A 121 -22.76 -18.99 8.58
CA ARG A 121 -21.47 -19.43 9.08
C ARG A 121 -21.05 -20.74 8.42
N VAL A 122 -19.88 -20.73 7.79
CA VAL A 122 -19.27 -21.93 7.20
C VAL A 122 -18.61 -22.76 8.30
N ARG A 123 -19.03 -24.02 8.43
CA ARG A 123 -18.50 -25.00 9.40
C ARG A 123 -18.03 -26.30 8.75
N ARG A 124 -17.92 -26.33 7.41
CA ARG A 124 -17.39 -27.49 6.68
C ARG A 124 -15.97 -27.78 7.17
N THR A 125 -15.70 -29.00 7.57
CA THR A 125 -14.36 -29.45 7.98
C THR A 125 -13.53 -29.82 6.76
N ASN A 126 -12.22 -29.87 6.93
CA ASN A 126 -11.32 -30.49 5.95
C ASN A 126 -11.83 -31.90 5.60
N ASP A 127 -12.01 -32.17 4.32
CA ASP A 127 -12.48 -33.45 3.77
C ASP A 127 -11.33 -34.40 3.40
N GLY A 128 -10.07 -33.97 3.60
CA GLY A 128 -8.88 -34.72 3.22
C GLY A 128 -8.51 -34.58 1.75
N GLY A 129 -9.18 -33.69 1.01
CA GLY A 129 -8.84 -33.33 -0.37
C GLY A 129 -7.52 -32.56 -0.48
N ASP A 130 -7.07 -32.35 -1.72
CA ASP A 130 -5.90 -31.55 -2.04
C ASP A 130 -6.24 -30.05 -1.99
N HIS A 131 -6.26 -29.51 -0.76
CA HIS A 131 -6.56 -28.12 -0.48
C HIS A 131 -5.34 -27.43 0.16
N PRO A 132 -4.95 -26.23 -0.31
CA PRO A 132 -3.85 -25.50 0.31
C PRO A 132 -4.23 -25.06 1.74
N VAL A 133 -3.26 -25.14 2.64
CA VAL A 133 -3.39 -24.62 4.00
C VAL A 133 -3.05 -23.13 4.00
N MET A 134 -4.05 -22.28 4.18
CA MET A 134 -3.89 -20.83 4.07
C MET A 134 -4.17 -20.09 5.36
N THR A 135 -3.56 -18.92 5.51
CA THR A 135 -3.74 -18.00 6.63
C THR A 135 -3.91 -16.58 6.10
N ILE A 136 -4.45 -15.69 6.93
CA ILE A 136 -4.64 -14.29 6.54
C ILE A 136 -3.50 -13.42 7.10
N SER A 137 -2.97 -12.54 6.26
CA SER A 137 -2.20 -11.36 6.63
C SER A 137 -3.07 -10.12 6.49
N ALA A 138 -3.03 -9.23 7.48
CA ALA A 138 -3.78 -7.97 7.45
C ALA A 138 -3.49 -7.09 6.23
N LYS A 139 -2.30 -7.22 5.62
CA LYS A 139 -1.89 -6.40 4.46
C LYS A 139 -2.18 -7.04 3.11
N SER A 140 -2.26 -8.37 3.05
CA SER A 140 -2.16 -9.10 1.79
C SER A 140 -3.28 -10.12 1.59
N GLY A 141 -4.23 -10.20 2.51
CA GLY A 141 -5.29 -11.20 2.44
C GLY A 141 -4.77 -12.61 2.70
N PHE A 142 -5.25 -13.58 1.93
CA PHE A 142 -4.82 -14.98 2.05
C PHE A 142 -3.39 -15.18 1.54
N LEU A 143 -2.64 -16.05 2.22
CA LEU A 143 -1.34 -16.56 1.79
C LEU A 143 -1.14 -17.97 2.30
N MET A 144 -0.20 -18.70 1.69
CA MET A 144 0.18 -20.02 2.19
C MET A 144 0.71 -19.92 3.62
N GLN A 145 0.31 -20.85 4.47
CA GLN A 145 0.76 -20.88 5.86
C GLN A 145 2.28 -21.10 5.96
N SER A 146 2.85 -21.90 5.04
CA SER A 146 4.30 -22.13 4.92
C SER A 146 5.09 -20.86 4.66
N ASP A 147 4.54 -19.91 3.90
CA ASP A 147 5.22 -18.66 3.55
C ASP A 147 5.30 -17.70 4.74
N LYS A 148 4.33 -17.82 5.66
CA LYS A 148 4.26 -17.00 6.87
C LYS A 148 5.09 -17.57 8.02
N PHE A 149 5.12 -18.89 8.15
CA PHE A 149 5.76 -19.57 9.27
C PHE A 149 6.88 -20.47 8.74
N ALA A 150 8.13 -20.02 8.87
CA ALA A 150 9.34 -20.74 8.42
C ALA A 150 9.62 -22.06 9.20
N ARG A 151 8.76 -22.43 10.14
CA ARG A 151 8.79 -23.70 10.87
C ARG A 151 7.45 -24.36 10.65
N ASP A 152 7.48 -25.63 10.20
CA ASP A 152 6.35 -26.54 10.30
C ASP A 152 5.65 -26.32 11.64
N MET A 153 4.37 -25.95 11.60
CA MET A 153 3.53 -26.02 12.79
C MET A 153 3.30 -27.49 13.11
N ALA A 154 4.32 -28.12 13.68
CA ALA A 154 4.26 -29.43 14.26
C ALA A 154 3.23 -29.41 15.40
N GLY A 155 2.02 -29.92 15.15
CA GLY A 155 1.13 -30.38 16.21
C GLY A 155 -0.36 -30.05 16.09
N SER A 156 -0.82 -29.17 15.19
CA SER A 156 -2.26 -28.98 14.97
C SER A 156 -2.72 -29.82 13.79
N SER A 157 -3.44 -30.92 14.04
CA SER A 157 -4.09 -31.67 12.97
C SER A 157 -5.02 -30.71 12.20
N VAL A 158 -4.74 -30.57 10.90
CA VAL A 158 -5.51 -29.74 9.95
C VAL A 158 -6.93 -30.27 9.74
N ASP A 159 -7.25 -31.44 10.29
CA ASP A 159 -8.57 -32.06 10.19
C ASP A 159 -9.67 -31.17 10.78
N ARG A 160 -9.33 -30.34 11.79
CA ARG A 160 -10.26 -29.38 12.39
C ARG A 160 -10.36 -28.05 11.64
N TYR A 161 -9.54 -27.83 10.61
CA TYR A 161 -9.59 -26.59 9.84
C TYR A 161 -10.89 -26.53 9.04
N THR A 162 -11.34 -25.30 8.76
CA THR A 162 -12.56 -25.07 8.00
C THR A 162 -12.22 -25.08 6.51
N LEU A 163 -12.93 -25.92 5.74
CA LEU A 163 -12.85 -25.92 4.29
C LEU A 163 -13.67 -24.76 3.73
N LEU A 164 -12.97 -23.79 3.14
CA LEU A 164 -13.51 -22.58 2.55
C LEU A 164 -13.47 -22.73 1.02
N LEU A 165 -14.51 -22.27 0.34
CA LEU A 165 -14.59 -22.21 -1.13
C LEU A 165 -14.42 -20.78 -1.63
N GLU A 166 -14.14 -20.65 -2.93
CA GLU A 166 -13.93 -19.35 -3.58
C GLU A 166 -15.04 -18.35 -3.26
N GLY A 167 -14.63 -17.11 -2.95
CA GLY A 167 -15.53 -16.03 -2.59
C GLY A 167 -16.08 -16.09 -1.16
N GLU A 168 -16.04 -17.22 -0.45
CA GLU A 168 -16.44 -17.25 0.95
C GLU A 168 -15.44 -16.45 1.82
N PHE A 169 -15.92 -15.82 2.88
CA PHE A 169 -15.15 -14.94 3.72
C PHE A 169 -14.56 -15.66 4.93
N ALA A 170 -13.40 -15.20 5.38
CA ALA A 170 -12.89 -15.51 6.71
C ALA A 170 -12.48 -14.26 7.46
N TYR A 171 -12.92 -14.18 8.72
CA TYR A 171 -12.47 -13.18 9.69
C TYR A 171 -11.32 -13.74 10.53
N ASN A 172 -10.16 -13.11 10.39
CA ASN A 172 -8.99 -13.39 11.21
C ASN A 172 -9.00 -12.52 12.47
N LYS A 173 -9.04 -13.19 13.63
CA LYS A 173 -9.04 -12.60 14.98
C LYS A 173 -7.67 -12.15 15.49
N GLY A 174 -6.62 -12.21 14.67
CA GLY A 174 -5.29 -11.78 15.04
C GLY A 174 -5.20 -10.26 15.20
N ASN A 175 -4.67 -9.80 16.33
CA ASN A 175 -4.40 -8.39 16.56
C ASN A 175 -3.08 -7.97 15.88
N SER A 176 -3.10 -6.88 15.13
CA SER A 176 -1.87 -6.25 14.60
C SER A 176 -1.99 -4.72 14.58
N LYS A 177 -0.86 -4.02 14.42
CA LYS A 177 -0.84 -2.55 14.29
C LYS A 177 -1.73 -2.03 13.16
N THR A 178 -1.86 -2.80 12.07
CA THR A 178 -2.65 -2.41 10.89
C THR A 178 -4.09 -2.94 10.92
N ALA A 179 -4.39 -3.89 11.80
CA ALA A 179 -5.72 -4.49 11.97
C ALA A 179 -5.96 -4.78 13.47
N PRO A 180 -6.22 -3.73 14.27
CA PRO A 180 -6.37 -3.87 15.73
C PRO A 180 -7.63 -4.67 16.13
N TYR A 181 -8.62 -4.74 15.24
CA TYR A 181 -9.88 -5.45 15.44
C TYR A 181 -10.03 -6.63 14.47
N GLY A 182 -8.91 -7.22 14.04
CA GLY A 182 -8.91 -8.29 13.03
C GLY A 182 -9.18 -7.77 11.62
N CYS A 183 -9.29 -8.70 10.67
CA CYS A 183 -9.50 -8.39 9.25
C CYS A 183 -10.34 -9.48 8.58
N ILE A 184 -11.07 -9.10 7.53
CA ILE A 184 -11.97 -9.98 6.77
C ILE A 184 -11.51 -9.98 5.32
N PHE A 185 -11.36 -11.17 4.74
CA PHE A 185 -11.04 -11.32 3.32
C PHE A 185 -11.91 -12.42 2.70
N PRO A 186 -12.38 -12.25 1.45
CA PRO A 186 -12.92 -13.33 0.65
C PRO A 186 -11.77 -14.23 0.17
N LEU A 187 -12.02 -15.53 0.04
CA LEU A 187 -11.07 -16.46 -0.55
C LEU A 187 -10.92 -16.18 -2.04
N ASP A 188 -9.68 -16.00 -2.48
CA ASP A 188 -9.26 -15.74 -3.86
C ASP A 188 -8.69 -16.98 -4.56
N HIS A 189 -9.00 -18.16 -4.00
CA HIS A 189 -8.63 -19.47 -4.50
C HIS A 189 -9.88 -20.35 -4.63
N PRO A 190 -9.87 -21.38 -5.52
CA PRO A 190 -11.00 -22.30 -5.67
C PRO A 190 -11.44 -22.94 -4.35
N SER A 191 -10.47 -23.29 -3.50
CA SER A 191 -10.68 -23.85 -2.16
C SER A 191 -9.43 -23.72 -1.30
N ALA A 192 -9.59 -23.72 0.01
CA ALA A 192 -8.50 -23.74 0.98
C ALA A 192 -8.96 -24.24 2.35
N VAL A 193 -8.06 -24.82 3.14
CA VAL A 193 -8.31 -25.16 4.54
C VAL A 193 -7.76 -24.07 5.45
N ILE A 194 -8.64 -23.49 6.27
CA ILE A 194 -8.39 -22.27 7.03
C ILE A 194 -8.38 -22.58 8.53
N PRO A 195 -7.45 -21.99 9.32
CA PRO A 195 -7.38 -22.21 10.76
C PRO A 195 -8.73 -22.10 11.46
N PHE A 196 -9.07 -23.11 12.26
CA PHE A 196 -10.36 -23.24 12.97
C PHE A 196 -10.70 -22.05 13.90
N VAL A 197 -9.72 -21.23 14.23
CA VAL A 197 -9.86 -20.02 15.04
C VAL A 197 -10.50 -18.85 14.28
N TYR A 198 -10.61 -18.93 12.95
CA TYR A 198 -11.25 -17.90 12.14
C TYR A 198 -12.77 -18.06 12.14
N PHE A 199 -13.48 -16.96 11.94
CA PHE A 199 -14.93 -17.01 11.68
C PHE A 199 -15.15 -16.97 10.18
N CYS A 200 -15.45 -18.13 9.61
CA CYS A 200 -15.72 -18.30 8.19
C CYS A 200 -17.23 -18.19 7.90
N PHE A 201 -17.59 -17.54 6.80
CA PHE A 201 -18.97 -17.33 6.42
C PHE A 201 -19.12 -17.10 4.92
N LYS A 202 -20.29 -17.40 4.37
CA LYS A 202 -20.66 -17.06 3.00
C LYS A 202 -21.83 -16.08 3.03
N LEU A 203 -21.87 -15.16 2.09
CA LEU A 203 -22.97 -14.22 1.93
C LEU A 203 -24.10 -14.87 1.12
N ASP A 204 -25.31 -14.36 1.29
CA ASP A 204 -26.45 -14.76 0.46
C ASP A 204 -26.23 -14.35 -1.01
N GLU A 205 -26.69 -15.20 -1.93
CA GLU A 205 -26.56 -14.96 -3.39
C GLU A 205 -27.32 -13.71 -3.87
N SER A 206 -28.27 -13.23 -3.06
CA SER A 206 -29.03 -12.00 -3.34
C SER A 206 -28.21 -10.71 -3.14
N LEU A 207 -26.97 -10.82 -2.66
CA LEU A 207 -26.10 -9.70 -2.34
C LEU A 207 -24.98 -9.56 -3.37
N HIS A 208 -24.59 -8.32 -3.64
CA HIS A 208 -23.49 -8.04 -4.56
C HIS A 208 -22.16 -8.22 -3.83
N HIS A 209 -21.56 -9.40 -3.97
CA HIS A 209 -20.35 -9.80 -3.24
C HIS A 209 -19.22 -8.73 -3.21
N PRO A 210 -18.79 -8.11 -4.33
CA PRO A 210 -17.75 -7.07 -4.30
C PRO A 210 -18.07 -5.85 -3.44
N PHE A 211 -19.35 -5.53 -3.23
CA PHE A 211 -19.74 -4.44 -2.33
C PHE A 211 -19.29 -4.73 -0.90
N TYR A 212 -19.54 -5.96 -0.42
CA TYR A 212 -19.18 -6.38 0.93
C TYR A 212 -17.68 -6.55 1.10
N VAL A 213 -16.94 -6.93 0.05
CA VAL A 213 -15.47 -6.89 0.04
C VAL A 213 -14.98 -5.47 0.37
N HIS A 214 -15.49 -4.45 -0.33
CA HIS A 214 -15.12 -3.05 -0.08
C HIS A 214 -15.60 -2.55 1.29
N LEU A 215 -16.82 -2.93 1.70
CA LEU A 215 -17.39 -2.55 2.99
C LEU A 215 -16.55 -3.05 4.16
N PHE A 216 -16.13 -4.32 4.11
CA PHE A 216 -15.30 -4.91 5.15
C PHE A 216 -13.86 -4.37 5.13
N ALA A 217 -13.27 -4.23 3.95
CA ALA A 217 -11.95 -3.59 3.80
C ALA A 217 -11.95 -2.13 4.29
N GLY A 218 -13.10 -1.45 4.20
CA GLY A 218 -13.33 -0.11 4.74
C GLY A 218 -13.44 -0.04 6.25
N GLY A 219 -13.59 -1.18 6.93
CA GLY A 219 -13.68 -1.22 8.39
C GLY A 219 -15.07 -0.96 8.94
N ALA A 220 -16.14 -1.29 8.21
CA ALA A 220 -17.53 -1.10 8.66
C ALA A 220 -17.80 -1.67 10.06
N LEU A 221 -17.15 -2.79 10.40
CA LEU A 221 -17.32 -3.45 11.68
C LEU A 221 -16.45 -2.87 12.81
N HIS A 222 -15.41 -2.07 12.51
CA HIS A 222 -14.38 -1.69 13.48
C HIS A 222 -14.94 -1.08 14.77
N HIS A 223 -15.91 -0.16 14.69
CA HIS A 223 -16.47 0.46 15.89
C HIS A 223 -17.43 -0.46 16.67
N GLN A 224 -18.04 -1.48 16.06
CA GLN A 224 -18.79 -2.49 16.82
C GLN A 224 -17.80 -3.44 17.51
N LEU A 225 -16.82 -3.93 16.75
CA LEU A 225 -15.80 -4.83 17.24
C LEU A 225 -14.97 -4.21 18.37
N SER A 226 -14.64 -2.91 18.29
CA SER A 226 -13.90 -2.22 19.36
C SER A 226 -14.63 -2.19 20.70
N ARG A 227 -15.97 -2.28 20.69
CA ARG A 227 -16.82 -2.30 21.89
C ARG A 227 -17.06 -3.72 22.40
N LEU A 228 -17.11 -4.69 21.51
CA LEU A 228 -17.34 -6.10 21.82
C LEU A 228 -16.06 -6.80 22.31
N ILE A 229 -14.91 -6.40 21.76
CA ILE A 229 -13.61 -6.93 22.15
C ILE A 229 -13.20 -6.28 23.47
N ASN A 230 -13.47 -6.99 24.58
CA ASN A 230 -12.95 -6.62 25.89
C ASN A 230 -11.40 -6.64 25.87
N SER A 231 -10.78 -5.70 26.59
CA SER A 231 -9.38 -5.24 26.48
C SER A 231 -8.24 -6.26 26.72
N GLY A 232 -8.51 -7.56 26.73
CA GLY A 232 -7.51 -8.62 26.81
C GLY A 232 -7.30 -9.32 25.47
N VAL A 233 -6.14 -9.11 24.84
CA VAL A 233 -5.61 -10.10 23.88
C VAL A 233 -5.29 -11.35 24.71
N ARG A 234 -5.77 -12.51 24.28
CA ARG A 234 -5.46 -13.78 24.95
C ARG A 234 -3.95 -14.07 24.84
N ASN A 235 -3.43 -14.95 25.68
CA ASN A 235 -2.00 -15.35 25.64
C ASN A 235 -1.56 -15.92 24.27
N ASP A 236 -2.51 -16.31 23.41
CA ASP A 236 -2.29 -16.81 22.04
C ASP A 236 -2.27 -15.71 20.96
N GLY A 237 -2.40 -14.43 21.34
CA GLY A 237 -2.41 -13.30 20.41
C GLY A 237 -3.77 -13.03 19.73
N LEU A 238 -4.82 -13.77 20.09
CA LEU A 238 -6.16 -13.63 19.52
C LEU A 238 -7.06 -12.68 20.31
N LEU A 239 -7.92 -11.97 19.58
CA LEU A 239 -8.95 -11.10 20.15
C LEU A 239 -10.04 -11.93 20.84
N ASN A 240 -10.46 -11.50 22.04
CA ASN A 240 -11.53 -12.15 22.78
C ASN A 240 -12.93 -11.77 22.22
N LEU A 241 -13.29 -12.37 21.10
CA LEU A 241 -14.58 -12.20 20.43
C LEU A 241 -15.28 -13.54 20.25
N TYR A 242 -16.56 -13.64 20.61
CA TYR A 242 -17.39 -14.82 20.38
C TYR A 242 -18.04 -14.75 18.99
N ALA A 243 -18.41 -15.91 18.45
CA ALA A 243 -18.99 -15.98 17.12
C ALA A 243 -20.34 -15.25 17.06
N ASP A 244 -21.20 -15.43 18.07
CA ASP A 244 -22.52 -14.82 18.09
C ASP A 244 -22.43 -13.28 18.15
N ASP A 245 -21.45 -12.73 18.89
CA ASP A 245 -21.18 -11.28 18.88
C ASP A 245 -20.72 -10.79 17.50
N PHE A 246 -19.85 -11.55 16.84
CA PHE A 246 -19.39 -11.21 15.49
C PHE A 246 -20.54 -11.25 14.48
N PHE A 247 -21.31 -12.34 14.46
CA PHE A 247 -22.42 -12.52 13.54
C PHE A 247 -23.60 -11.59 13.86
N GLY A 248 -23.69 -11.07 15.09
CA GLY A 248 -24.63 -10.04 15.49
C GLY A 248 -24.23 -8.61 15.08
N CYS A 249 -23.03 -8.39 14.53
CA CYS A 249 -22.63 -7.08 14.06
C CYS A 249 -23.44 -6.65 12.84
N GLU A 250 -23.88 -5.40 12.83
CA GLU A 250 -24.76 -4.85 11.79
C GLU A 250 -24.00 -4.23 10.61
N VAL A 251 -24.56 -4.35 9.42
CA VAL A 251 -24.06 -3.74 8.19
C VAL A 251 -25.21 -3.18 7.34
N PRO A 252 -24.94 -2.15 6.52
CA PRO A 252 -25.91 -1.70 5.54
C PRO A 252 -26.17 -2.74 4.44
N VAL A 253 -27.42 -2.80 3.99
CA VAL A 253 -27.89 -3.62 2.89
C VAL A 253 -28.68 -2.71 1.93
N PRO A 254 -27.99 -1.95 1.06
CA PRO A 254 -28.64 -1.16 0.02
C PRO A 254 -29.41 -2.05 -0.95
N PRO A 255 -30.30 -1.47 -1.79
CA PRO A 255 -30.80 -2.18 -2.97
C PRO A 255 -29.65 -2.73 -3.82
N PHE A 256 -29.80 -3.95 -4.35
CA PHE A 256 -28.73 -4.64 -5.10
C PHE A 256 -28.08 -3.77 -6.20
N LYS A 257 -28.88 -2.97 -6.91
CA LYS A 257 -28.38 -2.07 -7.95
C LYS A 257 -27.48 -0.97 -7.42
N GLU A 258 -27.75 -0.46 -6.23
CA GLU A 258 -26.86 0.51 -5.57
C GLU A 258 -25.57 -0.18 -5.10
N GLN A 259 -25.66 -1.41 -4.55
CA GLN A 259 -24.48 -2.19 -4.18
C GLN A 259 -23.53 -2.38 -5.38
N GLU A 260 -24.08 -2.75 -6.55
CA GLU A 260 -23.34 -2.91 -7.81
C GLU A 260 -22.67 -1.60 -8.25
N GLN A 261 -23.40 -0.48 -8.24
CA GLN A 261 -22.88 0.83 -8.65
C GLN A 261 -21.75 1.32 -7.73
N ILE A 262 -21.94 1.21 -6.42
CA ILE A 262 -20.96 1.64 -5.43
C ILE A 262 -19.70 0.78 -5.54
N ALA A 263 -19.86 -0.55 -5.64
CA ALA A 263 -18.73 -1.46 -5.79
C ALA A 263 -17.92 -1.15 -7.06
N LYS A 264 -18.60 -0.92 -8.20
CA LYS A 264 -17.93 -0.52 -9.46
C LYS A 264 -17.16 0.79 -9.30
N ALA A 265 -17.74 1.80 -8.65
CA ALA A 265 -17.08 3.08 -8.43
C ALA A 265 -15.82 2.94 -7.56
N ILE A 266 -15.88 2.15 -6.48
CA ILE A 266 -14.74 1.94 -5.59
C ILE A 266 -13.66 1.09 -6.27
N THR A 267 -14.04 0.02 -6.98
CA THR A 267 -13.10 -0.80 -7.76
C THR A 267 -12.37 0.06 -8.78
N ALA A 268 -13.10 0.84 -9.60
CA ALA A 268 -12.48 1.71 -10.59
C ALA A 268 -11.53 2.74 -9.96
N ALA A 269 -11.88 3.28 -8.79
CA ALA A 269 -11.01 4.20 -8.06
C ALA A 269 -9.74 3.51 -7.52
N ASN A 270 -9.84 2.28 -7.01
CA ASN A 270 -8.68 1.49 -6.60
C ASN A 270 -7.78 1.18 -7.81
N ASP A 271 -8.35 0.70 -8.91
CA ASP A 271 -7.62 0.33 -10.12
C ASP A 271 -6.85 1.52 -10.70
N GLU A 272 -7.47 2.71 -10.74
CA GLU A 272 -6.82 3.94 -11.21
C GLU A 272 -5.61 4.31 -10.33
N ILE A 273 -5.72 4.14 -9.01
CA ILE A 273 -4.61 4.40 -8.09
C ILE A 273 -3.48 3.38 -8.27
N THR A 274 -3.81 2.10 -8.44
CA THR A 274 -2.82 1.05 -8.72
C THR A 274 -2.08 1.30 -10.03
N LEU A 275 -2.78 1.73 -11.07
CA LEU A 275 -2.17 2.09 -12.36
C LEU A 275 -1.25 3.31 -12.21
N LEU A 276 -1.67 4.34 -11.49
CA LEU A 276 -0.82 5.52 -11.21
C LEU A 276 0.42 5.15 -10.38
N ASP A 277 0.29 4.26 -9.38
CA ASP A 277 1.42 3.74 -8.61
C ASP A 277 2.45 3.04 -9.50
N ALA A 278 1.96 2.18 -10.40
CA ALA A 278 2.82 1.47 -11.36
C ALA A 278 3.50 2.44 -12.34
N GLU A 279 2.77 3.44 -12.85
CA GLU A 279 3.31 4.45 -13.77
C GLU A 279 4.38 5.31 -13.09
N ILE A 280 4.13 5.79 -11.88
CA ILE A 280 5.11 6.55 -11.07
C ILE A 280 6.36 5.71 -10.85
N ALA A 281 6.22 4.44 -10.44
CA ALA A 281 7.35 3.54 -10.22
C ALA A 281 8.15 3.31 -11.51
N ALA A 282 7.49 3.16 -12.66
CA ALA A 282 8.11 3.00 -13.96
C ALA A 282 8.91 4.26 -14.36
N LEU A 283 8.31 5.45 -14.25
CA LEU A 283 8.97 6.72 -14.56
C LEU A 283 10.15 7.00 -13.62
N GLN A 284 10.03 6.70 -12.32
CA GLN A 284 11.15 6.79 -11.39
C GLN A 284 12.29 5.84 -11.80
N CYS A 285 11.97 4.63 -12.26
CA CYS A 285 12.97 3.68 -12.75
C CYS A 285 13.68 4.19 -14.01
N GLN A 286 12.91 4.66 -14.99
CA GLN A 286 13.45 5.23 -16.23
C GLN A 286 14.29 6.46 -15.96
N LYS A 287 13.85 7.38 -15.09
CA LYS A 287 14.62 8.55 -14.66
C LYS A 287 15.95 8.14 -14.05
N ARG A 288 15.98 7.14 -13.15
CA ARG A 288 17.25 6.63 -12.58
C ARG A 288 18.19 6.11 -13.67
N GLY A 289 17.67 5.35 -14.63
CA GLY A 289 18.46 4.89 -15.77
C GLY A 289 19.00 6.05 -16.61
N LEU A 290 18.17 7.05 -16.90
CA LEU A 290 18.55 8.24 -17.64
C LEU A 290 19.62 9.06 -16.92
N MET A 291 19.49 9.24 -15.60
CA MET A 291 20.50 9.88 -14.75
C MET A 291 21.85 9.17 -14.86
N GLN A 292 21.86 7.84 -14.81
CA GLN A 292 23.10 7.06 -14.98
C GLN A 292 23.74 7.30 -16.34
N LYS A 293 22.97 7.34 -17.42
CA LYS A 293 23.51 7.56 -18.79
C LYS A 293 24.02 8.98 -19.01
N LEU A 294 23.26 9.99 -18.57
CA LEU A 294 23.59 11.40 -18.79
C LEU A 294 24.72 11.90 -17.88
N LEU A 295 24.66 11.60 -16.58
CA LEU A 295 25.59 12.19 -15.61
C LEU A 295 26.96 11.51 -15.59
N THR A 296 27.07 10.28 -16.11
CA THR A 296 28.37 9.61 -16.35
C THR A 296 28.93 9.93 -17.74
N GLY A 297 28.14 10.60 -18.58
CA GLY A 297 28.56 10.97 -19.92
C GLY A 297 28.59 9.83 -20.93
N GLU A 298 27.98 8.69 -20.61
CA GLU A 298 27.74 7.62 -21.59
C GLU A 298 26.88 8.17 -22.75
N TRP A 299 25.89 9.00 -22.42
CA TRP A 299 25.11 9.76 -23.39
C TRP A 299 25.43 11.24 -23.27
N ARG A 300 25.92 11.83 -24.37
CA ARG A 300 26.16 13.27 -24.49
C ARG A 300 24.94 13.96 -25.05
N VAL A 301 24.65 15.17 -24.57
CA VAL A 301 23.58 15.99 -25.12
C VAL A 301 24.20 17.10 -25.95
N LYS A 302 23.75 17.25 -27.20
CA LYS A 302 24.30 18.26 -28.11
C LYS A 302 23.97 19.66 -27.61
N ASP A 303 24.94 20.56 -27.75
CA ASP A 303 24.72 21.99 -27.63
C ASP A 303 23.70 22.41 -28.69
N GLU A 304 22.52 22.89 -28.30
CA GLU A 304 21.75 23.71 -29.22
C GLU A 304 22.55 24.99 -29.42
N VAL A 305 23.24 25.06 -30.56
CA VAL A 305 23.82 26.30 -31.06
C VAL A 305 22.67 27.27 -31.20
N VAL A 306 22.53 28.19 -30.23
CA VAL A 306 21.68 29.37 -30.37
C VAL A 306 22.18 30.09 -31.62
N ARG A 307 21.50 29.86 -32.74
CA ARG A 307 21.67 30.67 -33.94
C ARG A 307 21.07 32.03 -33.60
N ASN A 308 21.90 32.93 -33.08
CA ASN A 308 21.58 34.35 -33.03
C ASN A 308 21.39 34.81 -34.48
N GLY A 309 20.12 35.00 -34.85
CA GLY A 309 19.71 35.73 -36.05
C GLY A 309 19.57 37.22 -35.75
#